data_AF-X1PZ25-F1
#
_entry.id   AF-X1PZ25-F1
#
_cell.length_a   1.000
_cell.length_b   1.000
_cell.length_c   1.000
_cell.angle_alpha   90.00
_cell.angle_beta   90.00
_cell.angle_gamma   90.00
#
_symmetry.space_group_name_H-M   'P 1'
#
loop_
_entity.id
_entity.type
_entity.pdbx_description
1 polymer ?
#
loop_
_entity_poly.entity_id
_entity_poly.type
_entity_poly.pdbx_seq_one_letter_code
_entity_poly.pdbx_strand_id
1 'polypeptide(L)'
;FDPCMDPTKEELYTFLGSFLREMARLFPDEYFHIGGDEVSGKHWRNNADITTFKREHNMKDNHDLQAYFNKKIQVILSKYGKKMVGWDEILHPDLPKDIVVQSWRGQRSLAKAARDGYMGILSYGYYLD
;
A
#
# COMPACT_ATOMS: atom_id res chain seq x y z
N PHE A 1 -16.84 -9.98 -8.92
CA PHE A 1 -15.59 -10.76 -8.84
C PHE A 1 -14.56 -9.73 -8.47
N ASP A 2 -14.04 -9.77 -7.24
CA ASP A 2 -13.28 -8.67 -6.63
C ASP A 2 -11.86 -9.15 -6.31
N PRO A 3 -11.06 -9.53 -7.32
CA PRO A 3 -9.78 -10.21 -7.10
C PRO A 3 -8.83 -9.31 -6.30
N CYS A 4 -8.18 -9.87 -5.28
CA CYS A 4 -7.15 -9.20 -4.51
C CYS A 4 -6.02 -10.18 -4.23
N MET A 5 -4.78 -9.67 -4.14
CA MET A 5 -3.63 -10.47 -3.71
C MET A 5 -3.86 -11.01 -2.29
N ASP A 6 -3.23 -12.14 -1.93
CA ASP A 6 -3.26 -12.70 -0.58
C ASP A 6 -1.99 -12.29 0.20
N PRO A 7 -2.07 -11.31 1.12
CA PRO A 7 -0.90 -10.82 1.84
C PRO A 7 -0.26 -11.83 2.79
N THR A 8 -0.90 -12.97 3.03
CA THR A 8 -0.44 -13.99 3.99
C THR A 8 0.50 -15.01 3.37
N LYS A 9 0.66 -15.00 2.04
CA LYS A 9 1.50 -15.94 1.29
C LYS A 9 2.89 -15.37 1.05
N GLU A 10 3.94 -16.07 1.47
CA GLU A 10 5.32 -15.62 1.27
C GLU A 10 5.78 -15.71 -0.20
N GLU A 11 5.14 -16.58 -0.99
CA GLU A 11 5.35 -16.68 -2.44
C GLU A 11 4.99 -15.37 -3.16
N LEU A 12 3.98 -14.65 -2.65
CA LEU A 12 3.61 -13.33 -3.17
C LEU A 12 4.79 -12.35 -3.07
N TYR A 13 5.45 -12.29 -1.90
CA TYR A 13 6.58 -11.38 -1.70
C TYR A 13 7.83 -11.82 -2.44
N THR A 14 8.00 -13.13 -2.68
CA THR A 14 9.09 -13.65 -3.54
C THR A 14 8.90 -13.19 -4.98
N PHE A 15 7.68 -13.32 -5.51
CA PHE A 15 7.32 -12.82 -6.82
C PHE A 15 7.49 -11.30 -6.91
N LEU A 16 6.85 -10.54 -6.01
CA LEU A 16 6.91 -9.08 -6.01
C LEU A 16 8.33 -8.57 -5.81
N GLY A 17 9.15 -9.24 -4.99
CA GLY A 17 10.56 -8.90 -4.83
C GLY A 17 11.35 -8.99 -6.14
N SER A 18 11.10 -10.04 -6.93
CA SER A 18 11.76 -10.21 -8.24
C SER A 18 11.23 -9.20 -9.27
N PHE A 19 9.92 -9.01 -9.32
CA PHE A 19 9.27 -8.06 -10.23
C PHE A 19 9.68 -6.61 -9.94
N LEU A 20 9.56 -6.16 -8.69
CA LEU A 20 9.90 -4.79 -8.30
C LEU A 20 11.39 -4.49 -8.46
N ARG A 21 12.27 -5.48 -8.27
CA ARG A 21 13.71 -5.33 -8.59
C ARG A 21 13.92 -5.01 -10.07
N GLU A 22 13.23 -5.69 -10.96
CA GLU A 22 13.33 -5.44 -12.40
C GLU A 22 12.79 -4.06 -12.74
N MET A 23 11.60 -3.72 -12.26
CA MET A 23 10.99 -2.41 -12.50
C MET A 23 11.86 -1.28 -11.95
N ALA A 24 12.43 -1.43 -10.75
CA ALA A 24 13.31 -0.43 -10.15
C ALA A 24 14.60 -0.19 -10.94
N ARG A 25 15.06 -1.15 -11.75
CA ARG A 25 16.20 -1.00 -12.67
C ARG A 25 15.82 -0.31 -13.97
N LEU A 26 14.60 -0.53 -14.46
CA LEU A 26 14.10 0.07 -15.70
C LEU A 26 13.75 1.55 -15.52
N PHE A 27 13.15 1.90 -14.37
CA PHE A 27 12.73 3.26 -14.07
C PHE A 27 13.70 3.91 -13.09
N PRO A 28 14.53 4.89 -13.49
CA PRO A 28 15.56 5.46 -12.63
C PRO A 28 15.00 6.39 -11.54
N ASP A 29 13.78 6.90 -11.69
CA ASP A 29 13.12 7.81 -10.75
C ASP A 29 13.10 7.31 -9.31
N GLU A 30 13.22 8.22 -8.34
CA GLU A 30 13.25 7.87 -6.91
C GLU A 30 11.91 7.31 -6.43
N TYR A 31 10.79 7.65 -7.07
CA TYR A 31 9.45 7.32 -6.60
C TYR A 31 8.86 6.11 -7.33
N PHE A 32 8.16 5.24 -6.59
CA PHE A 32 7.46 4.09 -7.15
C PHE A 32 6.03 4.03 -6.61
N HIS A 33 5.03 4.16 -7.48
CA HIS A 33 3.63 4.13 -7.09
C HIS A 33 3.10 2.69 -7.03
N ILE A 34 2.55 2.28 -5.87
CA ILE A 34 2.07 0.90 -5.64
C ILE A 34 0.55 0.73 -5.83
N GLY A 35 -0.16 1.83 -6.11
CA GLY A 35 -1.63 1.83 -6.16
C GLY A 35 -2.20 1.78 -4.74
N GLY A 36 -2.97 0.72 -4.45
CA GLY A 36 -3.54 0.47 -3.11
C GLY A 36 -4.96 1.01 -2.92
N ASP A 37 -5.60 1.45 -3.98
CA ASP A 37 -6.98 1.93 -4.05
C ASP A 37 -7.99 0.77 -4.14
N GLU A 38 -9.25 1.06 -3.77
CA GLU A 38 -10.43 0.21 -4.02
C GLU A 38 -10.35 -1.25 -3.56
N VAL A 39 -9.51 -1.53 -2.56
CA VAL A 39 -9.37 -2.88 -2.00
C VAL A 39 -10.62 -3.25 -1.18
N SER A 40 -11.57 -3.92 -1.85
CA SER A 40 -12.85 -4.39 -1.28
C SER A 40 -12.69 -5.25 -0.02
N GLY A 41 -11.63 -6.06 0.04
CA GLY A 41 -11.31 -6.95 1.17
C GLY A 41 -12.34 -8.05 1.45
N LYS A 42 -13.34 -8.25 0.58
CA LYS A 42 -14.36 -9.31 0.72
C LYS A 42 -13.73 -10.70 0.74
N HIS A 43 -12.78 -10.96 -0.16
CA HIS A 43 -12.08 -12.25 -0.20
C HIS A 43 -11.25 -12.50 1.07
N TRP A 44 -10.61 -11.47 1.62
CA TRP A 44 -9.90 -11.57 2.90
C TRP A 44 -10.82 -11.88 4.08
N ARG A 45 -12.03 -11.29 4.12
CA ARG A 45 -13.03 -11.58 5.17
C ARG A 45 -13.58 -13.00 5.08
N ASN A 46 -13.72 -13.52 3.86
CA ASN A 46 -14.33 -14.83 3.63
C ASN A 46 -13.32 -15.99 3.61
N ASN A 47 -12.03 -15.71 3.79
CA ASN A 47 -10.97 -16.72 3.83
C ASN A 47 -10.58 -17.00 5.29
N ALA A 48 -10.70 -18.27 5.70
CA ALA A 48 -10.41 -18.72 7.07
C ALA A 48 -8.93 -18.61 7.44
N ASP A 49 -8.02 -18.87 6.50
CA ASP A 49 -6.58 -18.77 6.70
C ASP A 49 -6.19 -17.32 6.94
N ILE A 50 -6.71 -16.39 6.12
CA ILE A 50 -6.45 -14.96 6.25
C ILE A 50 -7.03 -14.41 7.55
N THR A 51 -8.21 -14.86 7.95
CA THR A 51 -8.82 -14.47 9.22
C THR A 51 -8.01 -14.98 10.41
N THR A 52 -7.47 -16.20 10.33
CA THR A 52 -6.58 -16.76 11.34
C THR A 52 -5.26 -15.99 11.41
N PHE A 53 -4.65 -15.71 10.27
CA PHE A 53 -3.44 -14.91 10.18
C PHE A 53 -3.61 -13.54 10.84
N LYS A 54 -4.71 -12.83 10.55
CA LYS A 54 -5.02 -11.54 11.20
C LYS A 54 -5.06 -11.66 12.72
N ARG A 55 -5.73 -12.70 13.25
CA ARG A 55 -5.82 -12.93 14.70
C ARG A 55 -4.45 -13.23 15.32
N GLU A 56 -3.64 -14.08 14.68
CA GLU A 56 -2.28 -14.42 15.16
C GLU A 56 -1.33 -13.22 15.15
N HIS A 57 -1.56 -12.27 14.25
CA HIS A 57 -0.76 -11.05 14.12
C HIS A 57 -1.39 -9.82 14.81
N ASN A 58 -2.43 -10.01 15.62
CA ASN A 58 -3.15 -8.94 16.34
C ASN A 58 -3.68 -7.80 15.44
N MET A 59 -4.06 -8.13 14.21
CA MET A 59 -4.68 -7.20 13.25
C MET A 59 -6.18 -7.07 13.55
N LYS A 60 -6.66 -5.83 13.67
CA LYS A 60 -8.06 -5.51 13.98
C LYS A 60 -8.97 -5.72 12.79
N ASP A 61 -8.49 -5.38 11.59
CA ASP A 61 -9.29 -5.40 10.39
C ASP A 61 -8.45 -5.63 9.11
N ASN A 62 -9.09 -5.40 7.95
CA ASN A 62 -8.43 -5.53 6.66
C ASN A 62 -7.52 -4.34 6.33
N HIS A 63 -7.70 -3.19 6.97
CA HIS A 63 -6.84 -2.03 6.79
C HIS A 63 -5.47 -2.30 7.44
N ASP A 64 -5.46 -2.92 8.62
CA ASP A 64 -4.23 -3.43 9.24
C ASP A 64 -3.52 -4.48 8.36
N LEU A 65 -4.28 -5.39 7.73
CA LEU A 65 -3.73 -6.39 6.80
C LEU A 65 -3.15 -5.74 5.54
N GLN A 66 -3.82 -4.71 5.00
CA GLN A 66 -3.31 -3.93 3.87
C GLN A 66 -2.06 -3.15 4.26
N ALA A 67 -2.01 -2.58 5.46
CA ALA A 67 -0.83 -1.91 5.99
C ALA A 67 0.36 -2.87 6.15
N TYR A 68 0.11 -4.10 6.59
CA TYR A 68 1.12 -5.17 6.63
C TYR A 68 1.70 -5.45 5.23
N PHE A 69 0.84 -5.62 4.22
CA PHE A 69 1.25 -5.78 2.83
C PHE A 69 2.10 -4.58 2.36
N ASN A 70 1.58 -3.36 2.52
CA ASN A 70 2.25 -2.13 2.10
C ASN A 70 3.61 -1.96 2.77
N LYS A 71 3.75 -2.34 4.05
CA LYS A 71 5.04 -2.32 4.76
C LYS A 71 6.05 -3.28 4.15
N LYS A 72 5.64 -4.52 3.81
CA LYS A 72 6.52 -5.48 3.11
C LYS A 72 6.97 -4.91 1.75
N ILE A 73 6.07 -4.28 0.99
CA ILE A 73 6.41 -3.66 -0.30
C ILE A 73 7.35 -2.47 -0.12
N GLN A 74 7.09 -1.61 0.88
CA GLN A 74 7.96 -0.48 1.20
C GLN A 74 9.40 -0.96 1.48
N VAL A 75 9.57 -2.01 2.28
CA VAL A 75 10.90 -2.58 2.55
C VAL A 75 11.58 -3.10 1.28
N ILE A 76 10.83 -3.74 0.37
CA ILE A 76 11.37 -4.21 -0.91
C ILE A 76 11.83 -3.01 -1.76
N LEU A 77 11.00 -1.97 -1.88
CA LEU A 77 11.30 -0.77 -2.65
C LEU A 77 12.52 -0.02 -2.09
N SER A 78 12.63 0.13 -0.77
CA SER A 78 13.76 0.79 -0.13
C SER A 78 15.09 0.10 -0.41
N LYS A 79 15.13 -1.23 -0.54
CA LYS A 79 16.34 -1.98 -0.93
C LYS A 79 16.86 -1.57 -2.32
N TYR A 80 15.98 -1.04 -3.17
CA TYR A 80 16.31 -0.58 -4.52
C TYR A 80 16.31 0.95 -4.64
N GLY A 81 16.41 1.65 -3.51
CA GLY A 81 16.48 3.12 -3.47
C GLY A 81 15.19 3.82 -3.91
N LYS A 82 14.04 3.12 -3.83
CA LYS A 82 12.74 3.68 -4.21
C LYS A 82 11.95 4.13 -2.97
N LYS A 83 11.35 5.33 -3.05
CA LYS A 83 10.35 5.86 -2.13
C LYS A 83 8.96 5.46 -2.60
N MET A 84 8.19 4.88 -1.70
CA MET A 84 6.85 4.39 -2.01
C MET A 84 5.84 5.54 -2.11
N VAL A 85 5.02 5.52 -3.16
CA VAL A 85 3.83 6.37 -3.31
C VAL A 85 2.61 5.45 -3.38
N GLY A 86 1.49 5.87 -2.79
CA GLY A 86 0.23 5.15 -2.95
C GLY A 86 -0.98 6.04 -2.73
N TRP A 87 -2.14 5.52 -3.13
CA TRP A 87 -3.41 6.22 -2.96
C TRP A 87 -3.77 6.37 -1.49
N ASP A 88 -4.64 7.32 -1.18
CA ASP A 88 -4.91 7.69 0.21
C ASP A 88 -5.48 6.58 1.11
N GLU A 89 -6.01 5.49 0.55
CA GLU A 89 -6.32 4.26 1.28
C GLU A 89 -5.12 3.63 1.99
N ILE A 90 -3.90 3.79 1.46
CA ILE A 90 -2.70 3.18 2.06
C ILE A 90 -2.29 3.85 3.37
N LEU A 91 -2.81 5.05 3.67
CA LEU A 91 -2.41 5.83 4.84
C LEU A 91 -2.69 5.05 6.13
N HIS A 92 -1.62 4.65 6.82
CA HIS A 92 -1.67 3.90 8.06
C HIS A 92 -0.53 4.32 9.00
N PRO A 93 -0.75 4.43 10.33
CA PRO A 93 0.28 4.87 11.28
C PRO A 93 1.56 4.04 11.29
N ASP A 94 1.47 2.75 10.93
CA ASP A 94 2.61 1.82 10.93
C ASP A 94 3.53 1.97 9.71
N LEU A 95 3.16 2.80 8.73
CA LEU A 95 4.00 3.09 7.57
C LEU A 95 5.01 4.21 7.87
N PRO A 96 6.23 4.10 7.35
CA PRO A 96 7.30 5.08 7.60
C PRO A 96 6.96 6.43 6.97
N LYS A 97 7.50 7.52 7.55
CA LYS A 97 7.17 8.90 7.16
C LYS A 97 7.75 9.34 5.82
N ASP A 98 8.62 8.53 5.21
CA ASP A 98 9.25 8.80 3.92
C ASP A 98 8.39 8.38 2.71
N ILE A 99 7.18 7.85 2.94
CA ILE A 99 6.21 7.57 1.88
C ILE A 99 5.48 8.84 1.44
N VAL A 100 4.90 8.79 0.25
CA VAL A 100 4.03 9.83 -0.29
C VAL A 100 2.60 9.32 -0.40
N VAL A 101 1.63 10.09 0.09
CA VAL A 101 0.20 9.78 0.01
C VAL A 101 -0.46 10.62 -1.08
N GLN A 102 -0.98 9.97 -2.11
CA GLN A 102 -1.70 10.62 -3.20
C GLN A 102 -3.21 10.59 -2.94
N SER A 103 -3.80 11.75 -2.70
CA SER A 103 -5.21 11.86 -2.36
C SER A 103 -6.09 12.12 -3.57
N TRP A 104 -6.98 11.17 -3.83
CA TRP A 104 -7.86 11.17 -4.99
C TRP A 104 -9.34 11.28 -4.63
N ARG A 105 -9.73 10.90 -3.39
CA ARG A 105 -11.14 10.92 -2.93
C ARG A 105 -11.60 12.26 -2.33
N GLY A 106 -10.67 13.18 -2.06
CA GLY A 106 -10.99 14.48 -1.46
C GLY A 106 -9.80 15.09 -0.72
N GLN A 107 -9.86 16.40 -0.43
CA GLN A 107 -8.78 17.11 0.26
C GLN A 107 -8.51 16.64 1.71
N ARG A 108 -9.46 15.92 2.32
CA ARG A 108 -9.39 15.46 3.72
C ARG A 108 -8.20 14.52 3.97
N SER A 109 -7.94 13.58 3.07
CA SER A 109 -6.86 12.61 3.27
C SER A 109 -5.49 13.27 3.16
N LEU A 110 -5.33 14.23 2.23
CA LEU A 110 -4.12 15.05 2.13
C LEU A 110 -3.88 15.86 3.41
N ALA A 111 -4.90 16.55 3.94
CA ALA A 111 -4.77 17.31 5.18
C ALA A 111 -4.43 16.40 6.38
N LYS A 112 -4.95 15.18 6.42
CA LYS A 112 -4.56 14.18 7.42
C LYS A 112 -3.11 13.73 7.24
N ALA A 113 -2.71 13.33 6.04
CA ALA A 113 -1.36 12.90 5.73
C ALA A 113 -0.32 13.95 6.13
N ALA A 114 -0.55 15.22 5.76
CA ALA A 114 0.33 16.33 6.11
C ALA A 114 0.44 16.55 7.63
N ARG A 115 -0.69 16.51 8.36
CA ARG A 115 -0.68 16.61 9.84
C ARG A 115 0.07 15.46 10.51
N ASP A 116 -0.03 14.27 9.92
CA ASP A 116 0.65 13.08 10.42
C ASP A 116 2.13 13.01 9.98
N GLY A 117 2.63 14.03 9.26
CA GLY A 117 4.04 14.16 8.87
C GLY A 117 4.43 13.41 7.59
N TYR A 118 3.46 13.03 6.76
CA TYR A 118 3.70 12.43 5.44
C TYR A 118 3.73 13.51 4.35
N MET A 119 4.49 13.24 3.28
CA MET A 119 4.34 13.99 2.03
C MET A 119 3.02 13.60 1.36
N GLY A 120 2.44 14.53 0.59
CA GLY A 120 1.22 14.22 -0.15
C GLY A 120 1.04 14.97 -1.46
N ILE A 121 0.24 14.37 -2.33
CA ILE A 121 -0.13 14.86 -3.66
C ILE A 121 -1.66 14.97 -3.71
N LEU A 122 -2.21 16.03 -4.31
CA LEU A 122 -3.65 16.18 -4.52
C LEU A 122 -4.01 15.88 -5.98
N SER A 123 -4.83 14.86 -6.22
CA SER A 123 -5.45 14.58 -7.53
C SER A 123 -6.96 14.81 -7.54
N TYR A 124 -7.62 14.81 -6.37
CA TYR A 124 -9.03 15.15 -6.28
C TYR A 124 -9.32 16.55 -6.87
N GLY A 125 -10.33 16.63 -7.74
CA GLY A 125 -10.68 17.83 -8.50
C GLY A 125 -9.95 17.98 -9.84
N TYR A 126 -9.07 17.04 -10.18
CA TYR A 126 -8.32 16.99 -11.45
C TYR A 126 -8.53 15.69 -12.23
N TYR A 127 -9.71 15.06 -12.08
CA TYR A 127 -10.17 13.98 -12.96
C TYR A 127 -10.68 14.62 -14.25
N LEU A 128 -10.03 14.30 -15.37
CA LEU A 128 -10.30 14.91 -16.69
C LEU A 128 -11.17 14.01 -17.59
N ASP A 129 -11.36 12.76 -17.18
CA ASP A 129 -12.33 11.81 -17.72
C ASP A 129 -13.78 12.20 -17.37
#